data_AF-A0A1V3PXM2-F1
#
_entry.id   AF-A0A1V3PXM2-F1
#
_cell.length_a   1.000
_cell.length_b   1.000
_cell.length_c   1.000
_cell.angle_alpha   90.00
_cell.angle_beta   90.00
_cell.angle_gamma   90.00
#
_symmetry.space_group_name_H-M   'P 1'
#
loop_
_entity.id
_entity.type
_entity.pdbx_description
1 polymer ?
#
loop_
_entity_poly.entity_id
_entity_poly.type
_entity_poly.pdbx_seq_one_letter_code
_entity_poly.pdbx_strand_id
1 'polypeptide(L)'
;MDNSNRISFDQFYDINDLGLTMWHTTDAQMFAAAKRVYDKIKKPGQPVFFMILTLEQHGPHDDKPLASLPAPFNQGLLPALPAKQELNLSTYLSRLQSSDEGMTQLENDFLKRSEPTVIVHFGDHLPSFSDAIVKMPQTLPAELQRHKNNPTCYMIKTDDALAEITGNSLACRKRRDEPSK
;
A
#
# COMPACT_ATOMS: atom_id res chain seq x y z
N MET A 1 -6.87 37.79 3.12
CA MET A 1 -6.62 36.55 3.89
C MET A 1 -5.53 35.81 3.13
N ASP A 2 -4.42 35.57 3.82
CA ASP A 2 -3.19 34.97 3.30
C ASP A 2 -3.45 33.54 2.79
N ASN A 3 -2.91 33.23 1.61
CA ASN A 3 -3.19 32.01 0.83
C ASN A 3 -1.91 31.15 0.72
N SER A 4 -1.06 31.19 1.75
CA SER A 4 0.11 30.33 1.87
C SER A 4 -0.31 28.93 2.34
N ASN A 5 0.15 27.91 1.59
CA ASN A 5 0.03 26.45 1.85
C ASN A 5 -1.25 25.71 1.41
N ARG A 6 -1.62 25.79 0.13
CA ARG A 6 -2.33 24.66 -0.51
C ARG A 6 -1.32 23.80 -1.27
N ILE A 7 -1.30 22.50 -1.01
CA ILE A 7 -0.62 21.53 -1.90
C ILE A 7 -1.38 21.59 -3.22
N SER A 8 -0.77 22.14 -4.27
CA SER A 8 -1.45 22.36 -5.55
C SER A 8 -1.28 21.14 -6.44
N PHE A 9 -2.39 20.50 -6.81
CA PHE A 9 -2.46 19.47 -7.85
C PHE A 9 -3.14 20.07 -9.08
N ASP A 10 -2.63 19.77 -10.28
CA ASP A 10 -3.25 20.22 -11.54
C ASP A 10 -4.60 19.53 -11.81
N GLN A 11 -4.73 18.28 -11.35
CA GLN A 11 -5.90 17.43 -11.56
C GLN A 11 -6.18 16.59 -10.31
N PHE A 12 -7.46 16.33 -10.06
CA PHE A 12 -7.95 15.42 -9.03
C PHE A 12 -9.01 14.52 -9.67
N TYR A 13 -8.89 13.21 -9.43
CA TYR A 13 -9.80 12.20 -9.96
C TYR A 13 -10.36 11.41 -8.78
N ASP A 14 -11.68 11.43 -8.61
CA ASP A 14 -12.36 10.61 -7.61
C ASP A 14 -12.74 9.22 -8.16
N ILE A 15 -13.40 8.41 -7.33
CA ILE A 15 -13.83 7.06 -7.71
C ILE A 15 -14.78 7.04 -8.92
N ASN A 16 -15.62 8.06 -9.07
CA ASN A 16 -16.58 8.19 -10.16
C ASN A 16 -15.87 8.57 -11.47
N ASP A 17 -14.93 9.52 -11.41
CA ASP A 17 -14.13 9.92 -12.57
C ASP A 17 -13.32 8.74 -13.14
N LEU A 18 -12.90 7.82 -12.27
CA LEU A 18 -12.14 6.62 -12.63
C LEU A 18 -13.01 5.44 -13.10
N GLY A 19 -14.35 5.56 -12.99
CA GLY A 19 -15.31 4.50 -13.31
C GLY A 19 -15.21 3.30 -12.35
N LEU A 20 -14.87 3.57 -11.10
CA LEU A 20 -14.68 2.57 -10.06
C LEU A 20 -15.84 2.60 -9.05
N THR A 21 -15.94 1.59 -8.19
CA THR A 21 -17.00 1.50 -7.18
C THR A 21 -16.41 1.64 -5.78
N MET A 22 -16.85 2.67 -5.04
CA MET A 22 -16.42 2.90 -3.67
C MET A 22 -16.67 1.65 -2.81
N TRP A 23 -15.75 1.33 -1.89
CA TRP A 23 -15.79 0.14 -1.01
C TRP A 23 -15.66 -1.23 -1.69
N HIS A 24 -15.62 -1.29 -3.02
CA HIS A 24 -15.48 -2.54 -3.78
C HIS A 24 -14.27 -2.55 -4.73
N THR A 25 -13.47 -1.48 -4.68
CA THR A 25 -12.30 -1.30 -5.53
C THR A 25 -11.08 -1.92 -4.87
N THR A 26 -10.40 -2.80 -5.58
CA THR A 26 -9.08 -3.31 -5.19
C THR A 26 -7.99 -2.31 -5.54
N ASP A 27 -6.85 -2.38 -4.86
CA ASP A 27 -5.71 -1.54 -5.15
C ASP A 27 -5.17 -1.80 -6.56
N ALA A 28 -5.23 -3.04 -7.05
CA ALA A 28 -4.92 -3.37 -8.44
C ALA A 28 -5.82 -2.61 -9.44
N GLN A 29 -7.12 -2.49 -9.16
CA GLN A 29 -8.04 -1.70 -9.99
C GLN A 29 -7.72 -0.20 -9.92
N MET A 30 -7.40 0.30 -8.72
CA MET A 30 -6.99 1.70 -8.53
C MET A 30 -5.69 2.01 -9.29
N PHE A 31 -4.67 1.15 -9.21
CA PHE A 31 -3.41 1.30 -9.93
C PHE A 31 -3.61 1.23 -11.45
N ALA A 32 -4.44 0.31 -11.94
CA ALA A 32 -4.80 0.25 -13.36
C ALA A 32 -5.53 1.54 -13.81
N ALA A 33 -6.39 2.12 -12.97
CA ALA A 33 -7.05 3.39 -13.24
C ALA A 33 -6.04 4.56 -13.28
N ALA A 34 -5.14 4.65 -12.29
CA ALA A 34 -4.07 5.63 -12.27
C ALA A 34 -3.18 5.55 -13.52
N LYS A 35 -2.82 4.32 -13.95
CA LYS A 35 -2.08 4.11 -15.20
C LYS A 35 -2.85 4.63 -16.42
N ARG A 36 -4.16 4.36 -16.52
CA ARG A 36 -4.99 4.90 -17.61
C ARG A 36 -5.00 6.43 -17.64
N VAL A 37 -4.97 7.09 -16.47
CA VAL A 37 -4.85 8.55 -16.39
C VAL A 37 -3.44 9.00 -16.82
N TYR A 38 -2.40 8.37 -16.28
CA TYR A 38 -1.00 8.64 -16.66
C TYR A 38 -0.80 8.58 -18.18
N ASP A 39 -1.29 7.51 -18.83
CA ASP A 39 -1.15 7.31 -20.27
C ASP A 39 -1.84 8.40 -21.11
N LYS A 40 -2.89 9.05 -20.57
CA LYS A 40 -3.58 10.17 -21.23
C LYS A 40 -2.85 11.50 -21.09
N ILE A 41 -2.16 11.73 -19.96
CA ILE A 41 -1.58 13.04 -19.63
C ILE A 41 -0.08 13.13 -19.88
N LYS A 42 0.61 11.99 -19.97
CA LYS A 42 2.06 11.97 -20.20
C LYS A 42 2.43 12.69 -21.51
N LYS A 43 3.52 13.46 -21.46
CA LYS A 43 4.11 14.12 -22.63
C LYS A 43 5.64 13.92 -22.61
N PRO A 44 6.29 13.77 -23.78
CA PRO A 44 7.75 13.65 -23.83
C PRO A 44 8.45 14.81 -23.11
N GLY A 45 9.43 14.48 -22.27
CA GLY A 45 10.22 15.49 -21.53
C GLY A 45 9.48 16.20 -20.38
N GLN A 46 8.21 15.91 -20.13
CA GLN A 46 7.46 16.48 -19.01
C GLN A 46 7.30 15.43 -17.90
N PRO A 47 7.95 15.61 -16.73
CA PRO A 47 7.76 14.71 -15.61
C PRO A 47 6.33 14.82 -15.08
N VAL A 48 5.81 13.71 -14.58
CA VAL A 48 4.46 13.65 -14.01
C VAL A 48 4.56 13.18 -12.57
N PHE A 49 3.91 13.91 -11.67
CA PHE A 49 3.73 13.52 -10.28
C PHE A 49 2.33 12.94 -10.11
N PHE A 50 2.24 11.74 -9.51
CA PHE A 50 0.98 11.10 -9.14
C PHE A 50 0.99 10.76 -7.66
N MET A 51 -0.12 11.05 -6.99
CA MET A 51 -0.42 10.52 -5.66
C MET A 51 -1.66 9.62 -5.81
N ILE A 52 -1.53 8.36 -5.43
CA ILE A 52 -2.62 7.38 -5.48
C ILE A 52 -3.00 7.06 -4.04
N LEU A 53 -4.27 7.30 -3.69
CA LEU A 53 -4.81 6.96 -2.38
C LEU A 53 -5.64 5.67 -2.51
N THR A 54 -5.21 4.62 -1.82
CA THR A 54 -5.86 3.31 -1.80
C THR A 54 -6.95 3.24 -0.73
N LEU A 55 -7.84 2.24 -0.83
CA LEU A 55 -8.97 2.05 0.10
C LEU A 55 -9.18 0.60 0.53
N GLU A 56 -8.57 -0.38 -0.14
CA GLU A 56 -8.93 -1.79 0.02
C GLU A 56 -8.79 -2.30 1.46
N GLN A 57 -7.76 -1.85 2.19
CA GLN A 57 -7.52 -2.22 3.58
C GLN A 57 -8.28 -1.37 4.60
N HIS A 58 -9.16 -0.45 4.16
CA HIS A 58 -9.94 0.36 5.09
C HIS A 58 -10.90 -0.51 5.92
N GLY A 59 -11.07 -0.15 7.19
CA GLY A 59 -11.98 -0.83 8.11
C GLY A 59 -13.46 -0.46 7.89
N PRO A 60 -14.41 -1.17 8.51
CA PRO A 60 -14.19 -2.34 9.36
C PRO A 60 -13.76 -3.58 8.56
N HIS A 61 -13.18 -4.56 9.27
CA HIS A 61 -12.65 -5.81 8.70
C HIS A 61 -13.50 -7.03 9.07
N ASP A 62 -14.70 -6.80 9.62
CA ASP A 62 -15.70 -7.81 9.98
C ASP A 62 -16.95 -7.72 9.07
N ASP A 63 -16.80 -7.18 7.87
CA ASP A 63 -17.85 -7.00 6.86
C ASP A 63 -18.30 -8.30 6.17
N LYS A 64 -17.46 -9.33 6.23
CA LYS A 64 -17.71 -10.65 5.63
C LYS A 64 -17.34 -11.77 6.59
N PRO A 65 -17.99 -12.96 6.50
CA PRO A 65 -17.63 -14.10 7.35
C PRO A 65 -16.25 -14.63 6.97
N LEU A 66 -15.51 -15.15 7.96
CA LEU A 66 -14.16 -15.72 7.79
C LEU A 66 -14.08 -16.72 6.62
N ALA A 67 -15.07 -17.61 6.52
CA ALA A 67 -15.12 -18.65 5.48
C ALA A 67 -15.20 -18.10 4.04
N SER A 68 -15.57 -16.82 3.86
CA SER A 68 -15.62 -16.18 2.54
C SER A 68 -14.31 -15.56 2.09
N LEU A 69 -13.31 -15.50 2.98
CA LEU A 69 -11.98 -15.02 2.62
C LEU A 69 -11.28 -16.00 1.66
N PRO A 70 -10.29 -15.55 0.88
CA PRO A 70 -9.44 -16.48 0.13
C PRO A 70 -8.58 -17.32 1.10
N ALA A 71 -8.20 -18.52 0.66
CA ALA A 71 -7.18 -19.29 1.37
C ALA A 71 -5.82 -18.55 1.34
N PRO A 72 -4.99 -18.61 2.39
CA PRO A 72 -5.19 -19.38 3.64
C PRO A 72 -6.01 -18.63 4.72
N PHE A 73 -6.44 -17.39 4.48
CA PHE A 73 -7.07 -16.54 5.48
C PHE A 73 -8.43 -17.03 5.97
N ASN A 74 -9.10 -17.88 5.20
CA ASN A 74 -10.39 -18.45 5.57
C ASN A 74 -10.37 -19.46 6.71
N GLN A 75 -9.18 -19.86 7.20
CA GLN A 75 -9.03 -20.80 8.31
C GLN A 75 -8.92 -20.11 9.68
N GLY A 76 -8.65 -18.80 9.70
CA GLY A 76 -8.18 -18.11 10.90
C GLY A 76 -6.70 -18.43 11.12
N LEU A 77 -5.85 -17.43 10.92
CA LEU A 77 -4.40 -17.54 11.01
C LEU A 77 -3.92 -17.65 12.46
N LEU A 78 -4.57 -16.99 13.42
CA LEU A 78 -4.21 -17.03 14.84
C LEU A 78 -5.41 -17.44 15.70
N PRO A 79 -5.75 -18.74 15.77
CA PRO A 79 -6.93 -19.23 16.48
C PRO A 79 -6.93 -18.97 18.01
N ALA A 80 -5.79 -18.54 18.57
CA ALA A 80 -5.70 -18.11 19.97
C ALA A 80 -6.30 -16.70 20.22
N LEU A 81 -6.52 -15.90 19.17
CA LEU A 81 -7.20 -14.62 19.28
C LEU A 81 -8.71 -14.82 19.47
N PRO A 82 -9.40 -13.90 20.16
CA PRO A 82 -10.85 -13.93 20.17
C PRO A 82 -11.39 -13.76 18.73
N ALA A 83 -12.51 -14.43 18.43
CA ALA A 83 -12.99 -14.62 17.05
C ALA A 83 -13.14 -13.33 16.23
N LYS A 84 -13.53 -12.22 16.86
CA LYS A 84 -13.66 -10.92 16.19
C LYS A 84 -12.29 -10.34 15.78
N GLN A 85 -11.31 -10.41 16.68
CA GLN A 85 -9.95 -9.95 16.40
C GLN A 85 -9.30 -10.82 15.33
N GLU A 86 -9.55 -12.13 15.39
CA GLU A 86 -9.05 -13.06 14.37
C GLU A 86 -9.65 -12.79 12.99
N LEU A 87 -10.96 -12.56 12.92
CA LEU A 87 -11.62 -12.15 11.68
C LEU A 87 -11.03 -10.84 11.13
N ASN A 88 -10.90 -9.81 11.97
CA ASN A 88 -10.33 -8.54 11.55
C ASN A 88 -8.90 -8.69 11.01
N LEU A 89 -8.06 -9.47 11.71
CA LEU A 89 -6.68 -9.71 11.29
C LEU A 89 -6.62 -10.48 9.97
N SER A 90 -7.36 -11.58 9.86
CA SER A 90 -7.40 -12.41 8.65
C SER A 90 -7.92 -11.63 7.45
N THR A 91 -8.98 -10.83 7.61
CA THR A 91 -9.49 -9.96 6.55
C THR A 91 -8.46 -8.90 6.14
N TYR A 92 -7.83 -8.20 7.10
CA TYR A 92 -6.80 -7.20 6.80
C TYR A 92 -5.61 -7.81 6.05
N LEU A 93 -5.10 -8.96 6.49
CA LEU A 93 -3.97 -9.62 5.83
C LEU A 93 -4.35 -10.14 4.44
N SER A 94 -5.58 -10.60 4.23
CA SER A 94 -6.05 -11.01 2.89
C SER A 94 -6.06 -9.83 1.90
N ARG A 95 -6.54 -8.67 2.35
CA ARG A 95 -6.55 -7.43 1.56
C ARG A 95 -5.15 -6.89 1.36
N LEU A 96 -4.27 -6.97 2.36
CA LEU A 96 -2.87 -6.60 2.24
C LEU A 96 -2.14 -7.47 1.18
N GLN A 97 -2.43 -8.76 1.11
CA GLN A 97 -1.88 -9.63 0.07
C GLN A 97 -2.39 -9.22 -1.34
N SER A 98 -3.69 -8.99 -1.49
CA SER A 98 -4.28 -8.47 -2.75
C SER A 98 -3.59 -7.18 -3.21
N SER A 99 -3.28 -6.29 -2.27
CA SER A 99 -2.58 -5.03 -2.56
C SER A 99 -1.10 -5.20 -2.89
N ASP A 100 -0.41 -6.17 -2.29
CA ASP A 100 0.97 -6.52 -2.67
C ASP A 100 1.03 -7.05 -4.12
N GLU A 101 0.03 -7.83 -4.53
CA GLU A 101 -0.15 -8.26 -5.93
C GLU A 101 -0.39 -7.07 -6.86
N GLY A 102 -1.27 -6.14 -6.47
CA GLY A 102 -1.49 -4.88 -7.19
C GLY A 102 -0.23 -4.03 -7.32
N MET A 103 0.54 -3.89 -6.24
CA MET A 103 1.80 -3.16 -6.22
C MET A 103 2.83 -3.80 -7.16
N THR A 104 2.89 -5.13 -7.23
CA THR A 104 3.75 -5.84 -8.18
C THR A 104 3.41 -5.44 -9.62
N GLN A 105 2.13 -5.31 -9.95
CA GLN A 105 1.71 -4.86 -11.28
C GLN A 105 2.09 -3.39 -11.53
N LEU A 106 1.87 -2.50 -10.55
CA LEU A 106 2.26 -1.09 -10.65
C LEU A 106 3.78 -0.95 -10.90
N GLU A 107 4.60 -1.69 -10.16
CA GLU A 107 6.05 -1.72 -10.34
C GLU A 107 6.44 -2.21 -11.74
N ASN A 108 5.78 -3.25 -12.24
CA ASN A 108 6.01 -3.74 -13.60
C ASN A 108 5.67 -2.68 -14.65
N ASP A 109 4.58 -1.93 -14.46
CA ASP A 109 4.13 -0.90 -15.40
C ASP A 109 5.05 0.32 -15.43
N PHE A 110 5.66 0.67 -14.30
CA PHE A 110 6.35 1.94 -14.12
C PHE A 110 7.88 1.86 -13.98
N LEU A 111 8.43 0.77 -13.44
CA LEU A 111 9.88 0.63 -13.24
C LEU A 111 10.59 -0.07 -14.41
N LYS A 112 9.86 -0.70 -15.33
CA LYS A 112 10.43 -1.41 -16.49
C LYS A 112 10.42 -0.61 -17.78
N ARG A 113 10.05 0.67 -17.72
CA ARG A 113 9.98 1.59 -18.87
C ARG A 113 11.28 2.39 -18.99
N SER A 114 11.45 3.07 -20.12
CA SER A 114 12.64 3.88 -20.37
C SER A 114 12.64 5.23 -19.66
N GLU A 115 11.48 5.73 -19.21
CA GLU A 115 11.46 6.99 -18.47
C GLU A 115 11.83 6.80 -16.99
N PRO A 116 12.75 7.63 -16.47
CA PRO A 116 13.09 7.67 -15.05
C PRO A 116 11.86 7.76 -14.14
N THR A 117 11.79 6.87 -13.15
CA THR A 117 10.64 6.69 -12.27
C THR A 117 11.06 6.41 -10.83
N VAL A 118 10.43 7.13 -9.91
CA VAL A 118 10.51 6.86 -8.47
C VAL A 118 9.12 6.48 -7.98
N ILE A 119 9.00 5.35 -7.31
CA ILE A 119 7.80 4.94 -6.58
C ILE A 119 8.09 5.11 -5.09
N VAL A 120 7.25 5.90 -4.42
CA VAL A 120 7.22 6.01 -2.95
C VAL A 120 5.89 5.43 -2.49
N HIS A 121 5.94 4.39 -1.67
CA HIS A 121 4.77 3.75 -1.10
C HIS A 121 4.92 3.74 0.42
N PHE A 122 3.90 4.21 1.15
CA PHE A 122 3.91 4.25 2.60
C PHE A 122 2.52 3.98 3.16
N GLY A 123 2.46 3.33 4.32
CA GLY A 123 1.23 3.24 5.10
C GLY A 123 0.92 4.59 5.76
N ASP A 124 -0.33 4.99 5.70
CA ASP A 124 -0.85 6.22 6.32
C ASP A 124 -0.97 6.09 7.84
N HIS A 125 -1.51 4.97 8.32
CA HIS A 125 -1.61 4.64 9.75
C HIS A 125 -1.80 3.13 10.00
N LEU A 126 -1.74 2.71 11.27
CA LEU A 126 -2.08 1.33 11.67
C LEU A 126 -3.59 1.07 11.54
N PRO A 127 -4.03 -0.15 11.20
CA PRO A 127 -5.45 -0.50 11.23
C PRO A 127 -5.96 -0.55 12.68
N SER A 128 -7.11 0.08 12.98
CA SER A 128 -7.61 0.17 14.37
C SER A 128 -7.98 -1.19 14.99
N PHE A 129 -8.63 -2.07 14.21
CA PHE A 129 -9.27 -3.31 14.71
C PHE A 129 -10.19 -3.08 15.92
N SER A 130 -11.03 -2.03 15.87
CA SER A 130 -11.85 -1.60 17.03
C SER A 130 -11.01 -1.31 18.28
N ASP A 131 -9.92 -0.56 18.07
CA ASP A 131 -8.90 -0.20 19.07
C ASP A 131 -8.13 -1.38 19.66
N ALA A 132 -8.24 -2.57 19.08
CA ALA A 132 -7.48 -3.73 19.55
C ALA A 132 -5.98 -3.56 19.26
N ILE A 133 -5.60 -2.97 18.11
CA ILE A 133 -4.19 -2.89 17.70
C ILE A 133 -3.33 -2.14 18.73
N VAL A 134 -3.85 -1.05 19.30
CA VAL A 134 -3.12 -0.20 20.26
C VAL A 134 -3.05 -0.81 21.66
N LYS A 135 -3.82 -1.87 21.91
CA LYS A 135 -3.84 -2.64 23.16
C LYS A 135 -3.01 -3.92 23.07
N MET A 136 -2.59 -4.33 21.87
CA MET A 136 -1.77 -5.53 21.69
C MET A 136 -0.39 -5.33 22.33
N PRO A 137 0.18 -6.35 23.01
CA PRO A 137 1.56 -6.31 23.45
C PRO A 137 2.50 -6.10 22.25
N GLN A 138 3.43 -5.16 22.37
CA GLN A 138 4.40 -4.85 21.34
C GLN A 138 5.82 -4.92 21.91
N THR A 139 6.72 -5.54 21.17
CA THR A 139 8.15 -5.51 21.46
C THR A 139 8.81 -4.54 20.47
N LEU A 140 9.19 -3.37 20.95
CA LEU A 140 9.82 -2.32 20.14
C LEU A 140 11.17 -1.91 20.74
N PRO A 141 12.15 -1.53 19.89
CA PRO A 141 13.34 -0.80 20.34
C PRO A 141 12.96 0.41 21.22
N ALA A 142 13.80 0.72 22.21
CA ALA A 142 13.52 1.77 23.20
C ALA A 142 13.21 3.12 22.54
N GLU A 143 13.87 3.43 21.42
CA GLU A 143 13.73 4.65 20.65
C GLU A 143 12.34 4.80 19.99
N LEU A 144 11.68 3.67 19.72
CA LEU A 144 10.36 3.62 19.06
C LEU A 144 9.19 3.56 20.05
N GLN A 145 9.45 3.40 21.35
CA GLN A 145 8.39 3.26 22.37
C GLN A 145 7.43 4.45 22.41
N ARG A 146 7.95 5.68 22.22
CA ARG A 146 7.11 6.90 22.14
C ARG A 146 6.18 6.93 20.92
N HIS A 147 6.48 6.12 19.90
CA HIS A 147 5.78 6.05 18.62
C HIS A 147 5.01 4.75 18.43
N LYS A 148 4.83 3.94 19.48
CA LYS A 148 4.29 2.57 19.40
C LYS A 148 2.96 2.39 18.66
N ASN A 149 2.14 3.43 18.57
CA ASN A 149 0.84 3.38 17.90
C ASN A 149 0.85 3.97 16.48
N ASN A 150 1.99 4.51 16.05
CA ASN A 150 2.13 5.21 14.79
C ASN A 150 3.20 4.62 13.84
N PRO A 151 3.81 3.43 14.05
CA PRO A 151 4.77 2.94 13.09
C PRO A 151 4.04 2.45 11.83
N THR A 152 4.40 3.00 10.67
CA THR A 152 4.03 2.45 9.37
C THR A 152 5.29 2.17 8.56
N CYS A 153 5.18 1.26 7.60
CA CYS A 153 6.27 0.96 6.69
C CYS A 153 6.21 1.91 5.49
N TYR A 154 7.38 2.21 4.94
CA TYR A 154 7.51 2.86 3.65
C TYR A 154 8.55 2.14 2.79
N MET A 155 8.46 2.37 1.49
CA MET A 155 9.32 1.82 0.46
C MET A 155 9.57 2.92 -0.57
N ILE A 156 10.82 3.04 -0.99
CA ILE A 156 11.23 3.86 -2.13
C ILE A 156 11.87 2.90 -3.13
N LYS A 157 11.37 2.89 -4.37
CA LYS A 157 11.93 2.13 -5.48
C LYS A 157 12.20 3.04 -6.66
N THR A 158 13.24 2.74 -7.40
CA THR A 158 13.62 3.42 -8.64
C THR A 158 13.77 2.39 -9.76
N ASP A 159 13.65 2.81 -11.01
CA ASP A 159 14.09 1.98 -12.14
C ASP A 159 15.62 1.81 -12.13
N ASP A 160 16.11 0.84 -12.91
CA ASP A 160 17.53 0.51 -12.98
C ASP A 160 18.38 1.66 -13.53
N ALA A 161 17.86 2.44 -14.48
CA ALA A 161 18.59 3.58 -15.03
C ALA A 161 18.79 4.69 -13.98
N LEU A 162 17.79 4.93 -13.12
CA LEU A 162 17.95 5.81 -11.97
C LEU A 162 18.84 5.22 -10.86
N ALA A 163 18.81 3.91 -10.65
CA ALA A 163 19.69 3.26 -9.67
C ALA A 163 21.17 3.41 -10.05
N GLU A 164 21.50 3.30 -11.34
CA GLU A 164 22.84 3.55 -11.87
C GLU A 164 23.28 5.01 -11.72
N ILE A 165 22.37 5.97 -11.94
CA ILE A 165 22.66 7.40 -11.80
C ILE A 165 22.82 7.83 -10.32
N THR A 166 22.04 7.26 -9.40
CA THR A 166 22.00 7.68 -7.99
C THR A 166 22.93 6.89 -7.07
N GLY A 167 23.51 5.78 -7.53
CA GLY A 167 24.38 4.92 -6.72
C GLY A 167 23.67 4.28 -5.51
N ASN A 168 22.34 4.34 -5.46
CA ASN A 168 21.54 4.05 -4.28
C ASN A 168 20.60 2.88 -4.55
N SER A 169 21.10 1.65 -4.35
CA SER A 169 20.22 0.47 -4.27
C SER A 169 19.60 0.40 -2.86
N LEU A 170 18.80 1.38 -2.46
CA LEU A 170 18.02 1.30 -1.21
C LEU A 170 16.73 0.49 -1.46
N ALA A 171 16.91 -0.79 -1.78
CA ALA A 171 15.86 -1.76 -1.58
C ALA A 171 15.93 -2.24 -0.13
N CYS A 172 14.83 -2.14 0.61
CA CYS A 172 14.60 -3.05 1.72
C CYS A 172 14.53 -4.47 1.13
N ARG A 173 15.70 -5.11 0.92
CA ARG A 173 15.77 -6.52 0.54
C ARG A 173 15.21 -7.30 1.73
N LYS A 174 13.97 -7.77 1.61
CA LYS A 174 13.58 -9.02 2.25
C LYS A 174 14.68 -10.01 1.85
N ARG A 175 15.47 -10.50 2.81
CA ARG A 175 16.37 -11.63 2.59
C ARG A 175 15.48 -12.75 2.05
N ARG A 176 15.51 -12.96 0.74
CA ARG A 176 15.09 -14.23 0.14
C ARG A 176 16.19 -15.21 0.50
N ASP A 177 15.76 -16.33 1.04
CA ASP A 177 16.56 -17.42 1.56
C ASP A 177 17.68 -17.81 0.58
N GLU A 178 18.93 -17.83 1.07
CA GLU A 178 19.97 -18.61 0.41
C GLU A 178 19.71 -20.09 0.69
N PRO A 179 19.78 -20.98 -0.31
CA PRO A 179 19.74 -22.41 -0.04
C PRO A 179 21.02 -22.80 0.69
N SER A 180 20.86 -23.45 1.84
CA SER A 180 21.95 -24.09 2.58
C SER A 180 22.72 -25.03 1.65
N LYS A 181 24.03 -24.83 1.54
CA LYS A 181 24.96 -25.84 1.06
C LYS A 181 25.00 -27.04 1.98
#